data_AF-W6U482-F1
#
_entry.id   AF-W6U482-F1
#
_cell.length_a   1.000
_cell.length_b   1.000
_cell.length_c   1.000
_cell.angle_alpha   90.00
_cell.angle_beta   90.00
_cell.angle_gamma   90.00
#
_symmetry.space_group_name_H-M   'P 1'
#
loop_
_entity.id
_entity.type
_entity.pdbx_description
1 polymer ?
#
loop_
_entity_poly.entity_id
_entity_poly.type
_entity_poly.pdbx_seq_one_letter_code
_entity_poly.pdbx_strand_id
1 'polypeptide(L)' 'MRNYPPEYLGTLLNEAFATDLDGLIEQLSPDYWIYGHHHRNIEGFKIVNTNMLTNQLGYVHHGEAINFSTNKSID' A
#
# COMPACT_ATOMS: atom_id res chain seq x y z
N MET A 1 -1.35 7.26 -7.57
CA MET A 1 0.11 6.91 -7.63
C MET A 1 1.07 7.75 -6.76
N ARG A 2 0.69 8.93 -6.23
CA ARG A 2 1.63 9.82 -5.50
C ARG A 2 2.18 9.27 -4.18
N ASN A 3 1.53 8.25 -3.63
CA ASN A 3 1.83 7.70 -2.32
C ASN A 3 2.40 6.28 -2.40
N TYR A 4 2.95 5.84 -3.53
CA TYR A 4 3.61 4.52 -3.65
C TYR A 4 5.13 4.69 -3.57
N PRO A 5 5.90 3.60 -3.33
CA PRO A 5 7.36 3.68 -3.26
C PRO A 5 7.94 4.42 -4.48
N PRO A 6 8.74 5.49 -4.28
CA PRO A 6 9.19 6.36 -5.36
C PRO A 6 9.95 5.65 -6.48
N GLU A 7 10.57 4.51 -6.18
CA GLU A 7 11.34 3.72 -7.13
C GLU A 7 10.53 3.17 -8.31
N TYR A 8 9.19 3.12 -8.20
CA TYR A 8 8.31 2.62 -9.27
C TYR A 8 7.66 3.73 -10.10
N LEU A 9 7.72 4.98 -9.62
CA LEU A 9 7.05 6.11 -10.24
C LEU A 9 7.63 6.43 -11.62
N GLY A 10 6.77 6.46 -12.65
CA GLY A 10 7.17 6.81 -14.02
C GLY A 10 7.85 5.68 -14.80
N THR A 11 7.93 4.47 -14.23
CA THR A 11 8.42 3.29 -14.94
C THR A 11 7.31 2.61 -15.75
N LEU A 12 7.65 1.94 -16.86
CA LEU A 12 6.71 1.08 -17.61
C LEU A 12 6.16 -0.07 -16.75
N LEU A 13 6.83 -0.40 -15.65
CA LEU A 13 6.45 -1.46 -14.73
C LEU A 13 5.49 -0.97 -13.63
N ASN A 14 5.16 0.31 -13.56
CA ASN A 14 4.36 0.87 -12.48
C ASN A 14 3.01 0.16 -12.33
N GLU A 15 2.34 -0.17 -13.44
CA GLU A 15 1.09 -0.94 -13.44
C GLU A 15 1.24 -2.37 -12.90
N ALA A 16 2.45 -2.94 -12.92
CA ALA A 16 2.71 -4.23 -12.29
C ALA A 16 2.81 -4.10 -10.76
N PHE A 17 3.06 -2.91 -10.22
CA PHE A 17 3.24 -2.68 -8.78
C PHE A 17 2.06 -1.97 -8.12
N ALA A 18 1.34 -1.11 -8.86
CA ALA A 18 0.21 -0.35 -8.38
C ALA A 18 -0.81 -0.15 -9.51
N THR A 19 -2.06 -0.55 -9.26
CA THR A 19 -3.20 -0.23 -10.11
C THR A 19 -3.90 1.00 -9.58
N ASP A 20 -4.28 1.92 -10.47
CA ASP A 20 -5.11 3.07 -10.08
C ASP A 20 -6.55 2.61 -9.82
N LEU A 21 -6.94 2.65 -8.54
CA LEU A 21 -8.30 2.33 -8.06
C LEU A 21 -8.93 3.52 -7.36
N ASP A 22 -8.37 4.73 -7.50
CA ASP A 22 -8.80 5.92 -6.75
C ASP A 22 -10.31 6.16 -6.96
N GLY A 23 -10.80 6.10 -8.20
CA GLY A 23 -12.23 6.27 -8.49
C GLY A 23 -13.15 5.22 -7.87
N LEU A 24 -12.70 3.96 -7.76
CA LEU A 24 -13.46 2.90 -7.09
C LEU A 24 -13.52 3.14 -5.58
N ILE A 25 -12.39 3.53 -4.99
CA ILE A 25 -12.27 3.83 -3.56
C ILE A 25 -13.12 5.05 -3.20
N GLU A 26 -13.08 6.10 -4.02
CA GLU A 26 -13.93 7.28 -3.87
C GLU A 26 -15.43 6.95 -3.95
N GLN A 27 -15.81 6.09 -4.90
CA GLN A 27 -17.21 5.68 -5.08
C GLN A 27 -17.74 4.85 -3.91
N LEU A 28 -16.96 3.88 -3.41
CA LEU A 28 -17.39 2.96 -2.36
C LEU A 28 -17.18 3.52 -0.95
N SER A 29 -16.21 4.42 -0.78
CA SER A 29 -15.84 5.08 0.48
C SER A 29 -15.72 4.14 1.70
N PRO A 30 -15.00 3.01 1.61
CA PRO A 30 -14.78 2.15 2.77
C PRO A 30 -13.98 2.89 3.84
N ASP A 31 -14.15 2.55 5.11
CA ASP A 31 -13.36 3.16 6.20
C ASP A 31 -11.86 2.86 6.06
N TYR A 32 -11.52 1.67 5.54
CA TYR A 32 -10.15 1.20 5.38
C TYR A 32 -9.94 0.46 4.05
N TRP A 33 -8.75 0.60 3.49
CA TRP A 33 -8.27 -0.16 2.33
C TRP A 33 -6.87 -0.68 2.61
N ILE A 34 -6.73 -2.00 2.67
CA ILE A 34 -5.45 -2.66 2.92
C ILE A 34 -4.84 -3.08 1.59
N TYR A 35 -3.65 -2.59 1.27
CA TYR A 35 -2.95 -2.86 0.01
C TYR A 35 -1.58 -3.51 0.25
N GLY A 36 -1.02 -4.10 -0.81
CA GLY A 36 0.26 -4.81 -0.73
C GLY A 36 0.92 -5.05 -2.09
N HIS A 37 1.39 -6.27 -2.33
CA HIS A 37 2.11 -6.74 -3.52
C HIS A 37 3.57 -6.28 -3.65
N HIS A 38 3.88 -5.00 -3.42
CA HIS A 38 5.21 -4.44 -3.69
C HIS A 38 6.24 -4.62 -2.53
N HIS A 39 5.88 -5.31 -1.44
CA HIS A 39 6.76 -5.62 -0.32
C HIS A 39 7.40 -4.40 0.37
N ARG A 40 6.68 -3.27 0.40
CA ARG A 40 7.14 -2.07 1.13
C ARG A 40 6.04 -1.59 2.06
N ASN A 41 6.38 -1.36 3.32
CA ASN A 41 5.48 -0.66 4.22
C ASN A 41 5.86 0.80 4.26
N ILE A 42 4.91 1.64 3.85
CA ILE A 42 4.99 3.09 3.90
C ILE A 42 4.00 3.63 4.93
N GLU A 43 4.10 4.91 5.25
CA GLU A 43 3.14 5.57 6.13
C GLU A 43 1.72 5.51 5.54
N GLY A 44 0.74 5.33 6.42
CA GLY A 44 -0.66 5.34 6.03
C GLY A 44 -1.07 6.69 5.49
N PHE A 45 -1.94 6.70 4.48
CA PHE A 45 -2.47 7.91 3.86
C PHE A 45 -3.96 7.80 3.64
N LYS A 46 -4.58 8.83 3.08
CA LYS A 46 -6.02 8.83 2.78
C LYS A 46 -6.30 9.04 1.30
N ILE A 47 -7.33 8.37 0.81
CA ILE A 47 -8.06 8.73 -0.40
C ILE A 47 -9.45 9.14 0.08
N VAL A 48 -9.74 10.44 0.01
CA VAL A 48 -10.95 11.04 0.60
C VAL A 48 -11.11 10.64 2.08
N ASN A 49 -12.06 9.76 2.40
CA ASN A 49 -12.36 9.29 3.76
C ASN A 49 -11.75 7.92 4.07
N THR A 50 -11.23 7.21 3.07
CA THR A 50 -10.69 5.87 3.22
C THR A 50 -9.26 5.90 3.72
N ASN A 51 -8.99 5.19 4.83
CA ASN A 51 -7.65 5.01 5.35
C ASN A 51 -6.91 3.92 4.56
N MET A 52 -5.83 4.30 3.89
CA MET A 52 -4.98 3.41 3.10
C MET A 52 -3.86 2.87 3.99
N LEU A 53 -3.84 1.55 4.22
CA LEU A 53 -2.92 0.90 5.16
C LEU A 53 -2.19 -0.30 4.53
N THR A 54 -1.02 -0.63 5.07
CA THR A 54 -0.24 -1.79 4.63
C THR A 54 0.57 -2.41 5.79
N ASN A 55 0.87 -3.70 5.69
CA ASN A 55 1.64 -4.49 6.67
C ASN A 55 2.27 -5.75 6.04
N GLN A 56 3.09 -5.56 5.02
CA GLN A 56 3.69 -6.60 4.20
C GLN A 56 4.91 -7.19 4.90
N LEU A 57 4.98 -8.52 4.97
CA LEU A 57 6.16 -9.25 5.46
C LEU A 57 7.31 -9.21 4.44
N GLY A 58 6.99 -9.33 3.15
CA GLY A 58 7.98 -9.45 2.07
C GLY A 58 8.88 -10.68 2.21
N TYR A 59 9.99 -10.69 1.47
CA TYR A 59 10.99 -11.74 1.58
C TYR A 59 11.93 -11.51 2.76
N VAL A 60 11.79 -12.31 3.81
CA VAL A 60 12.62 -12.23 5.03
C VAL A 60 14.12 -12.37 4.72
N HIS A 61 14.49 -13.28 3.83
CA HIS A 61 15.88 -13.51 3.45
C HIS A 61 16.50 -12.37 2.63
N HIS A 62 15.68 -11.51 2.02
CA HIS A 62 16.11 -10.27 1.37
C HIS A 62 16.00 -9.04 2.30
N GLY A 63 15.64 -9.23 3.58
CA GLY A 63 15.54 -8.15 4.54
C GLY A 63 14.32 -7.24 4.36
N GLU A 64 13.25 -7.70 3.72
CA GLU A 64 12.09 -6.84 3.42
C GLU A 64 11.10 -6.69 4.60
N ALA A 65 11.29 -7.48 5.66
CA ALA A 65 10.40 -7.52 6.82
C ALA A 65 10.60 -6.37 7.83
N ILE A 66 11.46 -5.39 7.54
CA ILE A 66 11.93 -4.36 8.51
C ILE A 66 10.78 -3.62 9.21
N ASN A 67 9.66 -3.40 8.51
CA ASN A 67 8.52 -2.63 9.01
C ASN A 67 7.26 -3.49 9.20
N PHE A 68 7.38 -4.82 9.15
CA PHE A 68 6.27 -5.72 9.40
C PHE A 68 6.00 -5.84 10.90
N SER A 69 4.73 -5.87 11.28
CA SER A 69 4.30 -6.07 12.67
C SER A 69 3.27 -7.18 12.74
N THR A 70 3.56 -8.22 13.53
CA THR A 70 2.65 -9.37 13.74
C THR A 70 1.40 -9.01 14.53
N ASN A 71 1.43 -7.90 15.28
CA ASN A 71 0.38 -7.44 16.17
C ASN A 71 -0.37 -6.21 15.65
N LYS A 72 -0.19 -5.85 14.37
CA LYS A 72 -0.90 -4.72 13.76
C LYS A 72 -2.37 -5.08 13.52
N SER A 73 -3.28 -4.31 14.10
CA SER A 73 -4.73 -4.47 13.97
C SER A 73 -5.41 -3.12 13.72
N ILE A 74 -6.67 -3.19 13.29
CA ILE A 74 -7.60 -2.06 13.21
C ILE A 74 -8.74 -2.42 14.18
N ASP A 75 -9.05 -1.52 15.10
CA ASP A 75 -10.08 -1.72 16.13
C ASP A 75 -11.50 -1.41 15.62
#